data_AF-A0A7C4LK74-F1
#
_entry.id   AF-A0A7C4LK74-F1
#
_cell.length_a   1.000
_cell.length_b   1.000
_cell.length_c   1.000
_cell.angle_alpha   90.00
_cell.angle_beta   90.00
_cell.angle_gamma   90.00
#
_symmetry.space_group_name_H-M   'P 1'
#
loop_
_entity.id
_entity.type
_entity.pdbx_description
1 polymer ?
#
loop_
_entity_poly.entity_id
_entity_poly.type
_entity_poly.pdbx_seq_one_letter_code
_entity_poly.pdbx_strand_id
1 'polypeptide(L)'
;MMRQSWLGGVVLGLALTAAVWLGARNVSEARAQAAIAPLAWDYLSTSVELVSLSNKLTELGNDGWEVISVFSTRTELDSQSDTKPNIVTLRVEVVARRPRAR
;
A
#
# COMPACT_ATOMS: atom_id res chain seq x y z
N MET A 1 -29.27 -50.43 43.51
CA MET A 1 -28.19 -50.34 42.50
C MET A 1 -28.49 -49.16 41.58
N MET A 2 -27.87 -47.99 41.77
CA MET A 2 -28.14 -46.78 40.95
C MET A 2 -26.96 -45.80 41.08
N ARG A 3 -25.84 -46.03 40.37
CA ARG A 3 -24.66 -45.14 40.36
C ARG A 3 -23.84 -45.23 39.06
N GLN A 4 -24.47 -45.40 37.89
CA GLN A 4 -23.73 -45.61 36.63
C GLN A 4 -24.03 -44.60 35.50
N SER A 5 -24.94 -43.65 35.71
CA SER A 5 -25.38 -42.68 34.67
C SER A 5 -24.65 -41.33 34.69
N TRP A 6 -23.81 -41.04 35.70
CA TRP A 6 -23.19 -39.72 35.85
C TRP A 6 -21.89 -39.54 35.06
N LEU A 7 -21.13 -40.63 34.87
CA LEU A 7 -19.83 -40.60 34.17
C LEU A 7 -19.97 -40.37 32.66
N GLY A 8 -21.03 -40.88 32.03
CA GLY A 8 -21.25 -40.73 30.59
C GLY A 8 -21.50 -39.28 30.16
N GLY A 9 -22.23 -38.51 30.96
CA GLY A 9 -22.53 -37.10 30.66
C GLY A 9 -21.30 -36.19 30.74
N VAL A 10 -20.41 -36.46 31.70
CA VAL A 10 -19.17 -35.68 31.88
C VAL A 10 -18.20 -35.91 30.74
N VAL A 11 -18.06 -37.15 30.27
CA VAL A 11 -17.18 -37.48 29.12
C VAL A 11 -17.70 -36.86 27.83
N LEU A 12 -19.01 -36.88 27.60
CA LEU A 12 -19.61 -36.27 26.41
C LEU A 12 -19.47 -34.74 26.43
N GLY A 13 -19.65 -34.12 27.60
CA GLY A 13 -19.45 -32.69 27.79
C GLY A 13 -18.01 -32.24 27.53
N LEU A 14 -17.03 -33.00 28.01
CA LEU A 14 -15.60 -32.73 27.77
C LEU A 14 -15.21 -32.91 26.30
N ALA A 15 -15.77 -33.91 25.62
CA ALA A 15 -15.52 -34.12 24.19
C ALA A 15 -16.04 -32.96 23.34
N LEU A 16 -17.23 -32.43 23.66
CA LEU A 16 -17.83 -31.30 22.96
C LEU A 16 -17.05 -30.00 23.18
N THR A 17 -16.62 -29.71 24.41
CA THR A 17 -15.82 -28.52 24.69
C THR A 17 -14.44 -28.59 24.02
N ALA A 18 -13.80 -29.75 24.01
CA ALA A 18 -12.55 -29.97 23.29
C ALA A 18 -12.71 -29.75 21.77
N ALA A 19 -13.78 -30.27 21.17
CA ALA A 19 -14.06 -30.11 19.73
C ALA A 19 -14.30 -28.65 19.34
N VAL A 20 -15.05 -27.89 20.16
CA VAL A 20 -15.27 -26.45 19.95
C VAL A 20 -13.95 -25.68 20.09
N TRP A 21 -13.12 -26.03 21.06
CA TRP A 21 -11.85 -25.35 21.30
C TRP A 21 -10.82 -25.63 20.19
N LEU A 22 -10.77 -26.86 19.68
CA LEU A 22 -9.96 -27.24 18.51
C LEU A 22 -10.44 -26.57 17.22
N GLY A 23 -11.76 -26.50 17.00
CA GLY A 23 -12.33 -25.80 15.84
C GLY A 23 -12.05 -24.29 15.84
N ALA A 24 -12.14 -23.63 17.00
CA ALA A 24 -11.85 -22.20 17.15
C ALA A 24 -10.37 -21.85 16.86
N ARG A 25 -9.44 -22.75 17.19
CA ARG A 25 -8.01 -22.59 16.90
C ARG A 25 -7.71 -22.60 15.41
N ASN A 26 -8.27 -23.56 14.69
CA ASN A 26 -8.10 -23.68 13.23
C ASN A 26 -8.64 -22.45 12.48
N VAL A 27 -9.75 -21.86 12.93
CA VAL A 27 -10.31 -20.65 12.34
C VAL A 27 -9.45 -19.42 12.65
N SER A 28 -8.84 -19.37 13.83
CA SER A 28 -7.95 -18.26 14.24
C SER A 28 -6.64 -18.30 13.46
N GLU A 29 -6.07 -19.48 13.23
CA GLU A 29 -4.88 -19.69 12.42
C GLU A 29 -5.15 -19.42 10.94
N ALA A 30 -6.26 -19.92 10.37
CA ALA A 30 -6.64 -19.62 8.99
C ALA A 30 -6.86 -18.13 8.72
N ARG A 31 -7.34 -17.38 9.73
CA ARG A 31 -7.52 -15.92 9.64
C ARG A 31 -6.20 -15.16 9.83
N ALA A 32 -5.25 -15.71 10.59
CA ALA A 32 -3.90 -15.17 10.74
C ALA A 32 -3.03 -15.41 9.49
N GLN A 33 -3.32 -16.45 8.71
CA GLN A 33 -2.57 -16.81 7.50
C GLN A 33 -3.01 -16.11 6.21
N ALA A 34 -3.93 -15.14 6.26
CA ALA A 34 -4.11 -14.17 5.17
C ALA A 34 -2.94 -13.18 5.15
N ALA A 35 -1.71 -13.69 5.02
CA ALA A 35 -0.54 -12.89 4.76
C ALA A 35 -0.76 -12.23 3.40
N ILE A 36 -1.02 -10.92 3.42
CA ILE A 36 -0.94 -10.07 2.25
C ILE A 36 0.51 -10.18 1.78
N ALA A 37 0.75 -11.03 0.77
CA ALA A 37 2.06 -11.09 0.14
C ALA A 37 2.48 -9.66 -0.21
N PRO A 38 3.70 -9.22 0.14
CA PRO A 38 4.11 -7.86 -0.14
C PRO A 38 3.94 -7.61 -1.64
N LEU A 39 3.08 -6.64 -1.97
CA LEU A 39 2.95 -6.15 -3.34
C LEU A 39 4.33 -5.58 -3.69
N ALA A 40 5.02 -6.21 -4.64
CA ALA A 40 6.21 -5.60 -5.22
C ALA A 40 5.75 -4.37 -6.00
N TRP A 41 6.43 -3.24 -5.83
CA TRP A 41 6.09 -1.98 -6.49
C TRP A 41 7.17 -1.63 -7.51
N ASP A 42 6.75 -1.12 -8.65
CA ASP A 42 7.61 -0.39 -9.57
C ASP A 42 7.49 1.10 -9.27
N TYR A 43 8.60 1.82 -9.41
CA TYR A 43 8.69 3.25 -9.15
C TYR A 43 9.20 3.97 -10.39
N LEU A 44 8.66 5.15 -10.64
CA LEU A 44 9.06 6.05 -11.70
C LEU A 44 9.27 7.44 -11.10
N SER A 45 10.42 8.06 -11.38
CA SER A 45 10.63 9.49 -11.17
C SER A 45 10.87 10.16 -12.52
N THR A 46 10.21 11.29 -12.76
CA THR A 46 10.35 12.07 -13.99
C THR A 46 10.31 13.56 -13.67
N SER A 47 11.18 14.33 -14.34
CA SER A 47 11.17 15.79 -14.30
C SER A 47 10.51 16.33 -15.56
N VAL A 48 9.55 17.23 -15.40
CA VAL A 48 8.83 17.90 -16.50
C VAL A 48 8.78 19.41 -16.25
N GLU A 49 8.64 20.18 -17.32
CA GLU A 49 8.33 21.61 -17.19
C GLU A 49 6.91 21.78 -16.64
N LEU A 50 6.66 22.83 -15.85
CA LEU A 50 5.34 23.04 -15.22
C LEU A 50 4.19 23.02 -16.25
N VAL A 51 4.41 23.60 -17.42
CA VAL A 51 3.40 23.67 -18.51
C VAL A 51 3.00 22.29 -19.04
N SER A 52 3.85 21.27 -18.86
CA SER A 52 3.62 19.90 -19.32
C SER A 52 3.12 18.98 -18.21
N LEU A 53 3.04 19.46 -16.96
CA LEU A 53 2.69 18.64 -15.80
C LEU A 53 1.33 17.96 -15.97
N SER A 54 0.30 18.72 -16.38
CA SER A 54 -1.06 18.19 -16.53
C SER A 54 -1.09 17.00 -17.50
N ASN A 55 -0.46 17.14 -18.67
CA ASN A 55 -0.37 16.07 -19.66
C ASN A 55 0.36 14.85 -19.09
N LYS A 56 1.45 15.05 -18.35
CA LYS A 56 2.19 13.94 -17.75
C LYS A 56 1.38 13.22 -16.69
N LEU A 57 0.62 13.93 -15.86
CA LEU A 57 -0.26 13.31 -14.86
C LEU A 57 -1.38 12.50 -15.51
N THR A 58 -1.96 12.98 -16.62
CA THR A 58 -2.94 12.22 -17.40
C THR A 58 -2.34 10.95 -18.00
N GLU A 59 -1.15 11.03 -18.60
CA GLU A 59 -0.41 9.88 -19.12
C GLU A 59 -0.18 8.82 -18.02
N LEU A 60 0.34 9.25 -16.87
CA LEU A 60 0.58 8.36 -15.74
C LEU A 60 -0.70 7.68 -15.23
N GLY A 61 -1.81 8.44 -15.14
CA GLY A 61 -3.11 7.89 -14.76
C GLY A 61 -3.63 6.85 -15.75
N ASN A 62 -3.49 7.10 -17.06
CA ASN A 62 -3.87 6.16 -18.11
C ASN A 62 -3.03 4.88 -18.09
N ASP A 63 -1.75 4.99 -17.73
CA ASP A 63 -0.80 3.88 -17.65
C ASP A 63 -0.87 3.11 -16.31
N GLY A 64 -1.83 3.47 -15.44
CA GLY A 64 -2.07 2.80 -14.16
C GLY A 64 -1.04 3.13 -13.08
N TRP A 65 -0.32 4.24 -13.21
CA TRP A 65 0.58 4.74 -12.18
C TRP A 65 -0.19 5.57 -11.13
N GLU A 66 0.11 5.33 -9.86
CA GLU A 66 -0.32 6.13 -8.72
C GLU A 66 0.75 7.18 -8.42
N VAL A 67 0.41 8.46 -8.54
CA VAL A 67 1.31 9.56 -8.17
C VAL A 67 1.38 9.67 -6.65
N ILE A 68 2.58 9.58 -6.10
CA ILE A 68 2.82 9.59 -4.65
C ILE A 68 3.56 10.84 -4.18
N SER A 69 4.22 11.55 -5.09
CA SER A 69 4.87 12.83 -4.78
C SER A 69 4.94 13.72 -6.01
N VAL A 70 4.79 15.02 -5.78
CA VAL A 70 4.98 16.08 -6.76
C VAL A 70 5.74 17.20 -6.06
N PHE A 71 6.90 17.59 -6.59
CA PHE A 71 7.68 18.69 -6.04
C PHE A 71 8.17 19.61 -7.15
N SER A 72 8.14 20.91 -6.88
CA SER A 72 8.55 21.91 -7.85
C SER A 72 9.88 22.54 -7.44
N THR A 73 10.80 22.67 -8.39
CA THR A 73 12.05 23.41 -8.24
C THR A 73 11.97 24.65 -9.11
N ARG A 74 12.09 25.82 -8.46
CA ARG A 74 12.22 27.12 -9.12
C ARG A 74 13.69 27.52 -9.06
N THR A 75 14.31 27.71 -10.22
CA THR A 75 15.67 28.25 -10.33
C THR A 75 15.59 29.64 -10.91
N GLU A 76 16.14 30.61 -10.18
CA GLU A 76 16.24 32.00 -10.61
C GLU A 76 17.71 32.35 -10.75
N LEU A 77 18.08 32.86 -11.92
CA LEU A 77 19.40 33.44 -12.15
C LEU A 77 19.27 34.96 -12.14
N ASP A 78 19.68 35.59 -11.04
CA ASP A 78 19.77 37.05 -10.92
C ASP A 78 21.20 37.49 -11.26
N SER A 79 21.36 38.46 -12.16
CA SER A 79 22.64 39.10 -12.42
C SER A 79 22.46 40.61 -12.41
N GLN A 80 23.17 41.27 -11.50
CA GLN A 80 23.44 42.71 -11.55
C GLN A 80 24.93 42.87 -11.84
N SER A 81 25.38 43.75 -12.73
CA SER A 81 24.98 45.14 -12.91
C SER A 81 24.70 45.51 -14.37
N ASP A 82 23.58 46.20 -14.60
CA ASP A 82 23.24 47.04 -15.75
C ASP A 82 22.47 46.51 -16.98
N THR A 83 22.01 45.25 -17.05
CA THR A 83 20.75 44.88 -17.76
C THR A 83 20.27 43.46 -17.44
N LYS A 84 18.95 43.23 -17.55
CA LYS A 84 18.20 42.01 -17.12
C LYS A 84 18.73 40.69 -17.68
N PRO A 85 19.07 39.74 -16.79
CA PRO A 85 18.66 38.35 -16.97
C PRO A 85 17.63 37.98 -15.90
N ASN A 86 16.48 37.49 -16.35
CA ASN A 86 15.50 36.83 -15.50
C ASN A 86 15.14 35.51 -16.17
N ILE A 87 15.93 34.46 -15.90
CA ILE A 87 15.58 33.10 -16.31
C ILE A 87 14.98 32.43 -15.09
N VAL A 88 13.65 32.32 -15.08
CA VAL A 88 12.92 31.49 -14.14
C VAL A 88 12.66 30.15 -14.81
N THR A 89 13.40 29.12 -14.41
CA THR A 89 13.10 27.75 -14.81
C THR A 89 12.27 27.12 -13.69
N LEU A 90 11.09 26.61 -14.04
CA LEU A 90 10.20 25.94 -13.10
C LEU A 90 9.97 24.50 -13.56
N ARG A 91 10.68 23.60 -12.91
CA ARG A 91 10.54 22.16 -13.13
C ARG A 91 9.72 21.53 -12.03
N VAL A 92 8.99 20.50 -12.40
CA VAL A 92 8.22 19.67 -11.48
C VAL A 92 8.72 18.25 -11.62
N GLU A 93 9.16 17.68 -10.52
CA GLU A 93 9.46 16.26 -10.43
C GLU A 93 8.24 15.53 -9.89
N VAL A 94 7.88 14.45 -10.56
CA VAL A 94 6.74 13.60 -10.24
C VAL A 94 7.27 12.21 -9.97
N VAL A 95 6.94 11.70 -8.78
CA VAL A 95 7.23 10.33 -8.39
C VAL A 95 5.93 9.55 -8.37
N ALA A 96 5.91 8.43 -9.09
CA ALA A 96 4.76 7.55 -9.17
C ALA A 96 5.16 6.11 -8.89
N ARG A 97 4.19 5.29 -8.48
CA ARG A 97 4.36 3.85 -8.27
C ARG A 97 3.24 3.07 -8.92
N ARG A 98 3.48 1.80 -9.23
CA ARG A 98 2.41 0.86 -9.60
C ARG A 98 2.71 -0.54 -9.09
N PRO A 99 1.69 -1.39 -8.86
CA PRO A 99 1.93 -2.78 -8.51
C PRO A 99 2.68 -3.46 -9.66
N ARG A 100 3.78 -4.15 -9.33
CA ARG A 100 4.50 -4.99 -10.28
C ARG A 100 3.61 -6.18 -10.64
N ALA A 101 3.34 -6.34 -11.94
CA ALA A 101 2.66 -7.54 -12.42
C ALA A 101 3.53 -8.77 -12.08
N ARG A 102 2.90 -9.81 -11.52
CA ARG A 102 3.57 -11.06 -11.15
C ARG A 102 3.92 -11.91 -12.36
#